data_AF-A0A7J4P0K1-F1
#
_entry.id   AF-A0A7J4P0K1-F1
#
_cell.length_a   1.000
_cell.length_b   1.000
_cell.length_c   1.000
_cell.angle_alpha   90.00
_cell.angle_beta   90.00
_cell.angle_gamma   90.00
#
_symmetry.space_group_name_H-M   'P 1'
#
loop_
_entity.id
_entity.type
_entity.pdbx_description
1 polymer ?
#
loop_
_entity_poly.entity_id
_entity_poly.type
_entity_poly.pdbx_seq_one_letter_code
_entity_poly.pdbx_strand_id
1 'polypeptide(L)'
;MYLERRQLTHEDVRRLVVGAVDLIDEAQNRLHLPLGPNMVETRDRLLEGECYADSLINIRGRQYGMDFGCFDPPNTILLDKNLPFSDRPLDIPDLASTLTLYTAVHEVLHADDWVGGDRLHRATRGHMLKEHREKLEKALEFIRGEGGTDVIGTVAELANLNAAHYVDMVTHFRSYLVLRYAEAPKLDMIWDKLAINFFPPNLLTMIEAEKGVNYVFDLFRAKAGRYCLIDAFEEYESIGKRSASTYTV
;
A
#
# COMPACT_ATOMS: atom_id res chain seq x y z
N MET A 1 -1.83 26.54 22.93
CA MET A 1 -1.14 25.63 23.87
C MET A 1 -0.37 24.66 23.01
N TYR A 2 0.97 24.80 22.92
CA TYR A 2 1.77 23.93 22.07
C TYR A 2 1.73 22.52 22.66
N LEU A 3 1.16 21.55 21.93
CA LEU A 3 1.34 20.13 22.23
C LEU A 3 2.86 19.88 22.22
N GLU A 4 3.42 19.50 23.38
CA GLU A 4 4.82 19.11 23.46
C GLU A 4 5.06 17.99 22.44
N ARG A 5 6.09 18.16 21.60
CA ARG A 5 6.43 17.20 20.56
C ARG A 5 6.98 15.92 21.20
N ARG A 6 6.11 14.94 21.47
CA ARG A 6 6.46 13.60 21.92
C ARG A 6 6.58 12.60 20.75
N GLN A 7 7.77 12.02 20.57
CA GLN A 7 8.02 10.92 19.63
C GLN A 7 7.22 9.65 20.00
N LEU A 8 6.94 8.78 19.02
CA LEU A 8 6.38 7.46 19.32
C LEU A 8 7.37 6.66 20.16
N THR A 9 6.85 5.97 21.16
CA THR A 9 7.54 4.92 21.90
C THR A 9 7.14 3.55 21.35
N HIS A 10 7.88 2.50 21.71
CA HIS A 10 7.53 1.12 21.33
C HIS A 10 6.11 0.76 21.80
N GLU A 11 5.71 1.23 22.98
CA GLU A 11 4.36 1.04 23.52
C GLU A 11 3.30 1.82 22.70
N ASP A 12 3.63 3.01 22.19
CA ASP A 12 2.72 3.73 21.29
C ASP A 12 2.50 2.92 19.99
N VAL A 13 3.56 2.33 19.44
CA VAL A 13 3.47 1.47 18.24
C VAL A 13 2.64 0.22 18.52
N ARG A 14 2.85 -0.45 19.65
CA ARG A 14 2.02 -1.61 20.04
C ARG A 14 0.54 -1.25 20.13
N ARG A 15 0.20 -0.12 20.74
CA ARG A 15 -1.19 0.37 20.82
C ARG A 15 -1.77 0.71 19.46
N LEU A 16 -0.98 1.33 18.58
CA LEU A 16 -1.38 1.62 17.20
C LEU A 16 -1.64 0.36 16.39
N VAL A 17 -0.78 -0.66 16.51
CA VAL A 17 -0.92 -1.94 15.82
C VAL A 17 -2.18 -2.67 16.28
N VAL A 18 -2.42 -2.77 17.58
CA VAL A 18 -3.64 -3.40 18.12
C VAL A 18 -4.88 -2.63 17.67
N GLY A 19 -4.87 -1.30 17.75
CA GLY A 19 -5.96 -0.46 17.29
C GLY A 19 -6.22 -0.58 15.78
N ALA A 20 -5.16 -0.72 14.97
CA ALA A 20 -5.28 -0.94 13.53
C ALA A 20 -5.90 -2.30 13.21
N VAL A 21 -5.52 -3.38 13.92
CA VAL A 21 -6.15 -4.70 13.78
C VAL A 21 -7.65 -4.63 14.09
N ASP A 22 -8.03 -3.98 15.19
CA ASP A 22 -9.44 -3.80 15.57
C ASP A 22 -10.21 -3.00 14.51
N LEU A 23 -9.61 -1.91 14.02
CA LEU A 23 -10.22 -1.04 13.02
C LEU A 23 -10.40 -1.75 11.66
N ILE A 24 -9.42 -2.53 11.23
CA ILE A 24 -9.50 -3.32 9.99
C ILE A 24 -10.62 -4.36 10.10
N ASP A 25 -10.70 -5.08 11.22
CA ASP A 25 -11.75 -6.09 11.44
C ASP A 25 -13.14 -5.45 11.46
N GLU A 26 -13.31 -4.32 12.15
CA GLU A 26 -14.56 -3.57 12.16
C GLU A 26 -14.96 -3.11 10.75
N ALA A 27 -14.04 -2.46 10.03
CA ALA A 27 -14.27 -1.97 8.67
C ALA A 27 -14.64 -3.11 7.71
N GLN A 28 -13.95 -4.25 7.81
CA GLN A 28 -14.22 -5.44 6.98
C GLN A 28 -15.63 -5.96 7.23
N ASN A 29 -16.03 -6.08 8.50
CA ASN A 29 -17.34 -6.58 8.88
C ASN A 29 -18.47 -5.63 8.47
N ARG A 30 -18.23 -4.32 8.54
CA ARG A 30 -19.22 -3.28 8.21
C ARG A 30 -19.37 -3.05 6.71
N LEU A 31 -18.27 -3.06 5.98
CA LEU A 31 -18.28 -2.88 4.53
C LEU A 31 -18.61 -4.19 3.79
N HIS A 32 -18.57 -5.33 4.48
CA HIS A 32 -18.65 -6.67 3.88
C HIS A 32 -17.58 -6.88 2.80
N LEU A 33 -16.38 -6.33 3.04
CA LEU A 33 -15.24 -6.38 2.13
C LEU A 33 -14.06 -7.08 2.81
N PRO A 34 -13.34 -7.96 2.10
CA PRO A 34 -12.24 -8.74 2.63
C PRO A 34 -10.94 -7.91 2.73
N LEU A 35 -10.94 -6.86 3.56
CA LEU A 35 -9.80 -5.96 3.75
C LEU A 35 -8.59 -6.71 4.32
N GLY A 36 -8.80 -7.53 5.34
CA GLY A 36 -7.81 -8.39 5.99
C GLY A 36 -8.41 -9.76 6.25
N PRO A 37 -8.43 -10.65 5.24
CA PRO A 37 -9.13 -11.93 5.35
C PRO A 37 -8.52 -12.89 6.38
N ASN A 38 -7.29 -12.66 6.84
CA ASN A 38 -6.59 -13.52 7.81
C ASN A 38 -6.46 -12.87 9.20
N MET A 39 -7.25 -11.83 9.49
CA MET A 39 -7.11 -10.97 10.67
C MET A 39 -7.08 -11.67 12.02
N VAL A 40 -7.79 -12.79 12.17
CA VAL A 40 -7.76 -13.57 13.41
C VAL A 40 -6.34 -14.10 13.69
N GLU A 41 -5.73 -14.75 12.70
CA GLU A 41 -4.38 -15.29 12.83
C GLU A 41 -3.32 -14.18 12.84
N THR A 42 -3.52 -13.12 12.05
CA THR A 42 -2.64 -11.94 12.05
C THR A 42 -2.60 -11.27 13.43
N ARG A 43 -3.75 -11.13 14.09
CA ARG A 43 -3.85 -10.61 15.46
C ARG A 43 -3.00 -11.42 16.43
N ASP A 44 -3.20 -12.74 16.44
CA ASP A 44 -2.48 -13.64 17.36
C ASP A 44 -0.96 -13.52 17.17
N ARG A 45 -0.49 -13.52 15.93
CA ARG A 45 0.94 -13.39 15.61
C ARG A 45 1.52 -12.04 16.02
N LEU A 46 0.82 -10.94 15.74
CA LEU A 46 1.28 -9.58 16.09
C LEU A 46 1.26 -9.32 17.60
N LEU A 47 0.34 -9.95 18.35
CA LEU A 47 0.33 -9.86 19.82
C LEU A 47 1.59 -10.48 20.44
N GLU A 48 2.02 -11.62 19.90
CA GLU A 48 3.27 -12.30 20.29
C GLU A 48 4.53 -11.68 19.67
N GLY A 49 4.36 -10.78 18.70
CA GLY A 49 5.43 -10.13 17.96
C GLY A 49 6.00 -8.88 18.63
N GLU A 50 6.93 -8.24 17.93
CA GLU A 50 7.64 -7.05 18.40
C GLU A 50 7.10 -5.78 17.72
N CYS A 51 7.08 -4.67 18.46
CA CYS A 51 6.60 -3.37 17.98
C CYS A 51 7.63 -2.30 18.33
N TYR A 52 8.25 -1.70 17.30
CA TYR A 52 9.35 -0.75 17.49
C TYR A 52 9.03 0.63 16.94
N ALA A 53 9.52 1.65 17.65
CA ALA A 53 9.52 3.03 17.21
C ALA A 53 10.99 3.45 17.02
N ASP A 54 11.47 3.49 15.78
CA ASP A 54 12.84 3.90 15.49
C ASP A 54 12.91 4.88 14.32
N SER A 55 14.05 5.55 14.14
CA SER A 55 14.28 6.41 12.98
C SER A 55 14.46 5.54 11.74
N LEU A 56 13.58 5.68 10.75
CA LEU A 56 13.73 4.96 9.47
C LEU A 56 14.69 5.68 8.49
N ILE A 57 15.44 6.68 8.98
CA ILE A 57 16.27 7.66 8.24
C ILE A 57 17.41 7.03 7.41
N ASN A 58 17.68 5.72 7.47
CA ASN A 58 18.89 5.12 6.86
C ASN A 58 18.69 3.83 6.03
N ILE A 59 17.53 3.62 5.40
CA ILE A 59 17.47 2.68 4.27
C ILE A 59 17.85 3.45 3.00
N ARG A 60 19.16 3.54 2.72
CA ARG A 60 19.76 4.30 1.60
C ARG A 60 19.04 4.02 0.26
N GLY A 61 18.63 5.08 -0.45
CA GLY A 61 18.38 5.05 -1.90
C GLY A 61 16.96 5.23 -2.43
N ARG A 62 16.01 5.82 -1.69
CA ARG A 62 14.62 5.92 -2.19
C ARG A 62 14.26 7.28 -2.78
N GLN A 63 13.84 7.21 -4.05
CA GLN A 63 13.13 8.21 -4.83
C GLN A 63 11.65 8.31 -4.41
N TYR A 64 11.23 7.58 -3.37
CA TYR A 64 9.85 7.40 -2.91
C TYR A 64 9.66 8.13 -1.56
N GLY A 65 8.73 9.09 -1.52
CA GLY A 65 8.31 9.73 -0.28
C GLY A 65 7.22 8.91 0.40
N MET A 66 7.43 8.67 1.70
CA MET A 66 6.58 7.97 2.68
C MET A 66 6.85 6.47 2.88
N ASP A 67 8.04 6.14 3.41
CA ASP A 67 8.26 4.87 4.14
C ASP A 67 8.36 5.17 5.64
N PHE A 68 7.22 5.34 6.29
CA PHE A 68 7.15 5.58 7.74
C PHE A 68 6.89 4.32 8.56
N GLY A 69 6.78 3.17 7.90
CA GLY A 69 6.51 1.90 8.51
C GLY A 69 7.23 0.77 7.78
N CYS A 70 7.38 -0.35 8.47
CA CYS A 70 7.86 -1.60 7.91
C CYS A 70 7.31 -2.76 8.72
N PHE A 71 6.64 -3.69 8.06
CA PHE A 71 6.43 -5.05 8.55
C PHE A 71 7.65 -5.92 8.20
N ASP A 72 8.30 -6.46 9.23
CA ASP A 72 9.37 -7.44 9.10
C ASP A 72 8.85 -8.83 9.55
N PRO A 73 8.64 -9.76 8.60
CA PRO A 73 8.17 -11.10 8.92
C PRO A 73 9.08 -11.81 9.94
N PRO A 74 8.50 -12.64 10.85
CA PRO A 74 7.15 -13.15 10.78
C PRO A 74 6.08 -12.30 11.48
N ASN A 75 6.46 -11.36 12.35
CA ASN A 75 5.50 -10.68 13.24
C ASN A 75 6.01 -9.35 13.84
N THR A 76 7.00 -8.68 13.23
CA THR A 76 7.52 -7.41 13.75
C THR A 76 6.97 -6.23 12.95
N ILE A 77 6.48 -5.19 13.63
CA ILE A 77 6.13 -3.91 13.00
C ILE A 77 7.01 -2.80 13.56
N LEU A 78 7.65 -2.06 12.65
CA LEU A 78 8.43 -0.87 12.96
C LEU A 78 7.74 0.34 12.37
N LEU A 79 7.59 1.41 13.16
CA LEU A 79 7.10 2.70 12.71
C LEU A 79 8.14 3.79 12.97
N ASP A 80 8.20 4.83 12.12
CA ASP A 80 9.09 5.96 12.35
C ASP A 80 8.70 6.69 13.63
N LYS A 81 9.62 6.79 14.59
CA LYS A 81 9.33 7.47 15.87
C LYS A 81 8.95 8.95 15.73
N ASN A 82 9.22 9.55 14.58
CA ASN A 82 8.89 10.93 14.25
C ASN A 82 7.56 11.06 13.49
N LEU A 83 6.80 9.99 13.23
CA LEU A 83 5.48 10.04 12.57
C LEU A 83 4.51 11.10 13.12
N PRO A 84 4.44 11.36 14.44
CA PRO A 84 3.63 12.47 14.97
C PRO A 84 4.12 13.87 14.52
N PHE A 85 5.29 13.96 13.87
CA PHE A 85 5.97 15.17 13.43
C PHE A 85 6.55 15.06 12.01
N SER A 86 6.15 14.07 11.21
CA SER A 86 6.70 13.86 9.86
C SER A 86 6.28 14.98 8.88
N ASP A 87 5.24 15.74 9.21
CA ASP A 87 4.93 17.01 8.58
C ASP A 87 5.66 18.17 9.30
N ARG A 88 6.43 18.96 8.54
CA ARG A 88 6.86 20.31 8.97
C ARG A 88 5.61 21.11 9.39
N PRO A 89 5.72 22.09 10.31
CA PRO A 89 4.59 22.78 10.93
C PRO A 89 3.78 23.59 9.91
N LEU A 90 2.99 22.90 9.11
CA LEU A 90 1.67 23.36 8.69
C LEU A 90 0.79 23.04 9.89
N ASP A 91 0.02 24.02 10.34
CA ASP A 91 -0.84 23.97 11.51
C ASP A 91 -2.06 23.04 11.26
N ILE A 92 -1.79 21.76 10.96
CA ILE A 92 -2.78 20.74 10.60
C ILE A 92 -2.59 19.53 11.52
N PRO A 93 -2.94 19.64 12.82
CA PRO A 93 -2.69 18.59 13.82
C PRO A 93 -3.29 17.22 13.44
N ASP A 94 -4.43 17.23 12.74
CA ASP A 94 -5.13 16.03 12.30
C ASP A 94 -4.33 15.21 11.29
N LEU A 95 -3.48 15.85 10.48
CA LEU A 95 -2.74 15.20 9.40
C LEU A 95 -1.73 14.18 9.94
N ALA A 96 -0.96 14.56 10.96
CA ALA A 96 0.05 13.69 11.58
C ALA A 96 -0.60 12.47 12.26
N SER A 97 -1.74 12.68 12.92
CA SER A 97 -2.50 11.60 13.57
C SER A 97 -3.05 10.62 12.53
N THR A 98 -3.65 11.13 11.45
CA THR A 98 -4.16 10.30 10.35
C THR A 98 -3.03 9.58 9.62
N LEU A 99 -1.88 10.21 9.40
CA LEU A 99 -0.72 9.57 8.76
C LEU A 99 -0.13 8.46 9.63
N THR A 100 -0.08 8.68 10.95
CA THR A 100 0.35 7.66 11.91
C THR A 100 -0.59 6.44 11.87
N LEU A 101 -1.91 6.68 11.88
CA LEU A 101 -2.92 5.62 11.78
C LEU A 101 -2.84 4.91 10.43
N TYR A 102 -2.74 5.66 9.32
CA TYR A 102 -2.58 5.13 7.97
C TYR A 102 -1.41 4.16 7.91
N THR A 103 -0.26 4.56 8.44
CA THR A 103 0.95 3.74 8.43
C THR A 103 0.76 2.46 9.25
N ALA A 104 0.15 2.54 10.44
CA ALA A 104 -0.11 1.35 11.24
C ALA A 104 -1.07 0.37 10.52
N VAL A 105 -2.15 0.87 9.92
CA VAL A 105 -3.09 0.07 9.13
C VAL A 105 -2.40 -0.58 7.94
N HIS A 106 -1.54 0.17 7.24
CA HIS A 106 -0.78 -0.31 6.10
C HIS A 106 0.11 -1.51 6.46
N GLU A 107 0.91 -1.40 7.53
CA GLU A 107 1.81 -2.46 7.94
C GLU A 107 1.06 -3.70 8.50
N VAL A 108 -0.07 -3.50 9.17
CA VAL A 108 -0.92 -4.63 9.60
C VAL A 108 -1.51 -5.38 8.40
N LEU A 109 -1.87 -4.69 7.32
CA LEU A 109 -2.34 -5.34 6.10
C LEU A 109 -1.22 -6.09 5.36
N HIS A 110 0.02 -5.61 5.41
CA HIS A 110 1.17 -6.40 4.96
C HIS A 110 1.37 -7.67 5.79
N ALA A 111 1.21 -7.59 7.11
CA ALA A 111 1.26 -8.75 7.97
C ALA A 111 0.16 -9.77 7.60
N ASP A 112 -1.05 -9.30 7.28
CA ASP A 112 -2.15 -10.16 6.83
C ASP A 112 -1.86 -10.90 5.53
N ASP A 113 -1.31 -10.18 4.54
CA ASP A 113 -0.94 -10.78 3.26
C ASP A 113 0.11 -11.88 3.45
N TRP A 114 1.09 -11.63 4.33
CA TRP A 114 2.13 -12.60 4.66
C TRP A 114 1.55 -13.84 5.35
N VAL A 115 0.65 -13.66 6.33
CA VAL A 115 -0.09 -14.77 6.97
C VAL A 115 -0.90 -15.56 5.94
N GLY A 116 -1.54 -14.86 4.99
CA GLY A 116 -2.22 -15.47 3.84
C GLY A 116 -1.31 -16.20 2.85
N GLY A 117 0.02 -16.09 3.03
CA GLY A 117 1.05 -16.72 2.22
C GLY A 117 1.37 -15.95 0.94
N ASP A 118 1.23 -14.62 0.92
CA ASP A 118 1.58 -13.74 -0.20
C ASP A 118 0.97 -14.22 -1.54
N ARG A 119 -0.29 -14.67 -1.48
CA ARG A 119 -0.96 -15.29 -2.65
C ARG A 119 -1.02 -14.33 -3.83
N LEU A 120 -1.36 -13.06 -3.57
CA LEU A 120 -1.45 -12.04 -4.60
C LEU A 120 -0.10 -11.79 -5.26
N HIS A 121 0.96 -11.64 -4.47
CA HIS A 121 2.33 -11.47 -4.97
C HIS A 121 2.73 -12.63 -5.89
N ARG A 122 2.60 -13.87 -5.41
CA ARG A 122 2.98 -15.08 -6.16
C ARG A 122 2.19 -15.22 -7.45
N ALA A 123 0.87 -15.02 -7.38
CA ALA A 123 -0.01 -15.12 -8.54
C ALA A 123 0.28 -14.02 -9.58
N THR A 124 0.47 -12.79 -9.14
CA THR A 124 0.78 -11.63 -9.99
C THR A 124 2.12 -11.82 -10.71
N ARG A 125 3.16 -12.24 -9.99
CA ARG A 125 4.47 -12.56 -10.57
C ARG A 125 4.35 -13.66 -11.63
N GLY A 126 3.57 -14.71 -11.36
CA GLY A 126 3.32 -15.79 -12.30
C GLY A 126 2.61 -15.33 -13.58
N HIS A 127 1.58 -14.49 -13.44
CA HIS A 127 0.85 -13.89 -14.55
C HIS A 127 1.76 -13.02 -15.43
N MET A 128 2.55 -12.13 -14.83
CA MET A 128 3.46 -11.26 -15.56
C MET A 128 4.48 -12.05 -16.40
N LEU A 129 5.06 -13.10 -15.82
CA LEU A 129 6.02 -13.96 -16.52
C LEU A 129 5.40 -14.77 -17.66
N LYS A 130 4.08 -15.03 -17.60
CA LYS A 130 3.36 -15.85 -18.58
C LYS A 130 2.74 -15.01 -19.70
N GLU A 131 2.06 -13.93 -19.35
CA GLU A 131 1.22 -13.14 -20.28
C GLU A 131 1.87 -11.81 -20.70
N HIS A 132 2.88 -11.33 -19.97
CA HIS A 132 3.51 -10.03 -20.23
C HIS A 132 5.04 -10.10 -20.38
N ARG A 133 5.58 -11.29 -20.69
CA ARG A 133 7.01 -11.51 -20.83
C ARG A 133 7.68 -10.55 -21.81
N GLU A 134 7.08 -10.33 -22.97
CA GLU A 134 7.63 -9.40 -23.99
C GLU A 134 7.74 -7.97 -23.48
N LYS A 135 6.77 -7.50 -22.68
CA LYS A 135 6.80 -6.17 -22.06
C LYS A 135 7.92 -6.07 -21.02
N LEU A 136 8.12 -7.12 -20.23
CA LEU A 136 9.22 -7.21 -19.26
C LEU A 136 10.59 -7.24 -19.93
N GLU A 137 10.74 -7.99 -21.03
CA GLU A 137 11.99 -8.06 -21.80
C GLU A 137 12.36 -6.70 -22.39
N LYS A 138 11.39 -6.01 -23.02
CA LYS A 138 11.58 -4.63 -23.51
C LYS A 138 11.97 -3.68 -22.38
N ALA A 139 11.26 -3.71 -21.25
CA ALA A 139 11.59 -2.86 -20.11
C ALA A 139 13.00 -3.13 -19.56
N LEU A 140 13.43 -4.40 -19.53
CA LEU A 140 14.78 -4.77 -19.12
C LEU A 140 15.85 -4.28 -20.12
N GLU A 141 15.57 -4.27 -21.42
CA GLU A 141 16.44 -3.66 -22.43
C GLU A 141 16.63 -2.16 -22.19
N PHE A 142 15.56 -1.43 -21.86
CA PHE A 142 15.64 -0.02 -21.49
C PHE A 142 16.49 0.19 -20.22
N ILE A 143 16.23 -0.59 -19.16
CA ILE A 143 16.99 -0.51 -17.90
C ILE A 143 18.48 -0.77 -18.16
N ARG A 144 18.81 -1.74 -19.02
CA ARG A 144 20.19 -2.03 -19.42
C ARG A 144 20.82 -0.88 -20.20
N GLY A 145 20.08 -0.27 -21.12
CA GLY A 145 20.52 0.88 -21.90
C GLY A 145 20.87 2.10 -21.03
N GLU A 146 20.15 2.28 -19.92
CA GLU A 146 20.36 3.38 -18.96
C GLU A 146 21.39 3.04 -17.85
N GLY A 147 22.01 1.85 -17.90
CA GLY A 147 23.00 1.42 -16.90
C GLY A 147 22.40 0.97 -15.55
N GLY A 148 21.10 0.70 -15.46
CA GLY A 148 20.40 0.33 -14.23
C GLY A 148 20.51 -1.15 -13.81
N THR A 149 21.53 -1.88 -14.30
CA THR A 149 21.62 -3.34 -14.12
C THR A 149 22.02 -3.80 -12.73
N ASP A 150 22.49 -2.91 -11.87
CA ASP A 150 23.02 -3.25 -10.55
C ASP A 150 21.93 -3.67 -9.56
N VAL A 151 20.66 -3.36 -9.85
CA VAL A 151 19.50 -3.66 -9.00
C VAL A 151 18.50 -4.62 -9.67
N ILE A 152 18.37 -4.56 -11.01
CA ILE A 152 17.44 -5.41 -11.78
C ILE A 152 18.19 -5.98 -12.99
N GLY A 153 18.64 -7.23 -12.91
CA GLY A 153 19.42 -7.89 -13.95
C GLY A 153 18.62 -8.81 -14.86
N THR A 154 17.47 -9.29 -14.38
CA THR A 154 16.69 -10.36 -15.01
C THR A 154 15.20 -10.04 -15.12
N VAL A 155 14.54 -10.69 -16.08
CA VAL A 155 13.08 -10.63 -16.25
C VAL A 155 12.34 -11.10 -15.00
N ALA A 156 12.90 -12.09 -14.28
CA ALA A 156 12.32 -12.62 -13.06
C ALA A 156 12.37 -11.63 -11.89
N GLU A 157 13.47 -10.88 -11.75
CA GLU A 157 13.61 -9.81 -10.76
C GLU A 157 12.68 -8.64 -11.10
N LEU A 158 12.60 -8.26 -12.38
CA LEU A 158 11.68 -7.20 -12.81
C LEU A 158 10.21 -7.59 -12.57
N ALA A 159 9.83 -8.83 -12.86
CA ALA A 159 8.50 -9.35 -12.55
C ALA A 159 8.22 -9.37 -11.04
N ASN A 160 9.22 -9.70 -10.22
CA ASN A 160 9.10 -9.66 -8.77
C ASN A 160 8.86 -8.24 -8.25
N LEU A 161 9.64 -7.26 -8.73
CA LEU A 161 9.46 -5.86 -8.37
C LEU A 161 8.08 -5.34 -8.77
N ASN A 162 7.63 -5.64 -9.99
CA ASN A 162 6.31 -5.23 -10.45
C ASN A 162 5.18 -5.90 -9.64
N ALA A 163 5.34 -7.16 -9.25
CA ALA A 163 4.40 -7.85 -8.37
C ALA A 163 4.35 -7.22 -6.97
N ALA A 164 5.51 -6.83 -6.42
CA ALA A 164 5.60 -6.12 -5.14
C ALA A 164 4.88 -4.77 -5.21
N HIS A 165 5.11 -3.96 -6.25
CA HIS A 165 4.40 -2.68 -6.44
C HIS A 165 2.89 -2.87 -6.62
N TYR A 166 2.46 -3.92 -7.30
CA TYR A 166 1.02 -4.20 -7.44
C TYR A 166 0.37 -4.53 -6.09
N VAL A 167 1.02 -5.36 -5.28
CA VAL A 167 0.55 -5.70 -3.93
C VAL A 167 0.50 -4.46 -3.06
N ASP A 168 1.54 -3.63 -3.11
CA ASP A 168 1.63 -2.39 -2.34
C ASP A 168 0.51 -1.40 -2.71
N MET A 169 0.23 -1.24 -4.01
CA MET A 169 -0.91 -0.46 -4.50
C MET A 169 -2.25 -0.98 -3.94
N VAL A 170 -2.43 -2.30 -3.86
CA VAL A 170 -3.62 -2.93 -3.27
C VAL A 170 -3.66 -2.72 -1.76
N THR A 171 -2.53 -2.77 -1.05
CA THR A 171 -2.42 -2.46 0.39
C THR A 171 -2.74 -1.01 0.69
N HIS A 172 -2.23 -0.06 -0.10
CA HIS A 172 -2.61 1.35 -0.04
C HIS A 172 -4.12 1.53 -0.24
N PHE A 173 -4.72 0.90 -1.25
CA PHE A 173 -6.17 1.00 -1.50
C PHE A 173 -6.99 0.45 -0.33
N ARG A 174 -6.61 -0.70 0.22
CA ARG A 174 -7.27 -1.27 1.42
C ARG A 174 -7.10 -0.36 2.64
N SER A 175 -5.92 0.22 2.85
CA SER A 175 -5.65 1.18 3.93
C SER A 175 -6.53 2.42 3.78
N TYR A 176 -6.65 2.95 2.57
CA TYR A 176 -7.54 4.07 2.25
C TYR A 176 -8.99 3.74 2.57
N LEU A 177 -9.48 2.54 2.23
CA LEU A 177 -10.86 2.13 2.55
C LEU A 177 -11.12 2.03 4.05
N VAL A 178 -10.16 1.50 4.82
CA VAL A 178 -10.24 1.42 6.28
C VAL A 178 -10.32 2.82 6.89
N LEU A 179 -9.44 3.73 6.47
CA LEU A 179 -9.44 5.10 7.00
C LEU A 179 -10.64 5.92 6.50
N ARG A 180 -11.14 5.66 5.29
CA ARG A 180 -12.36 6.29 4.76
C ARG A 180 -13.58 5.84 5.55
N TYR A 181 -13.66 4.56 5.91
CA TYR A 181 -14.68 4.04 6.83
C TYR A 181 -14.61 4.72 8.21
N ALA A 182 -13.40 4.93 8.73
CA ALA A 182 -13.16 5.59 10.01
C ALA A 182 -13.40 7.12 9.98
N GLU A 183 -13.80 7.68 8.83
CA GLU A 183 -13.94 9.13 8.59
C GLU A 183 -12.67 9.90 8.99
N ALA A 184 -11.50 9.31 8.75
CA ALA A 184 -10.24 9.87 9.23
C ALA A 184 -9.95 11.23 8.58
N PRO A 185 -9.71 12.29 9.38
CA PRO A 185 -9.56 13.65 8.84
C PRO A 185 -8.30 13.76 7.98
N LYS A 186 -8.36 14.59 6.93
CA LYS A 186 -7.21 14.84 6.02
C LYS A 186 -6.70 13.61 5.26
N LEU A 187 -7.47 12.52 5.22
CA LEU A 187 -7.15 11.32 4.44
C LEU A 187 -6.86 11.65 2.98
N ASP A 188 -7.68 12.49 2.33
CA ASP A 188 -7.47 12.86 0.92
C ASP A 188 -6.14 13.58 0.71
N MET A 189 -5.68 14.39 1.69
CA MET A 189 -4.37 15.05 1.61
C MET A 189 -3.20 14.05 1.69
N ILE A 190 -3.36 12.98 2.46
CA ILE A 190 -2.38 11.88 2.53
C ILE A 190 -2.41 11.10 1.21
N TRP A 191 -3.61 10.80 0.72
CA TRP A 191 -3.84 10.05 -0.51
C TRP A 191 -3.25 10.75 -1.74
N ASP A 192 -3.47 12.06 -1.87
CA ASP A 192 -2.92 12.87 -2.95
C ASP A 192 -1.37 12.93 -2.93
N LYS A 193 -0.77 12.92 -1.73
CA LYS A 193 0.69 12.96 -1.56
C LYS A 193 1.37 11.62 -1.83
N LEU A 194 0.68 10.50 -1.69
CA LEU A 194 1.22 9.18 -2.04
C LEU A 194 1.42 9.01 -3.56
N ALA A 195 0.76 9.84 -4.39
CA ALA A 195 0.77 9.73 -5.84
C ALA A 195 2.09 10.15 -6.54
N ILE A 196 3.16 10.40 -5.80
CA ILE A 196 4.34 11.11 -6.33
C ILE A 196 5.35 10.18 -7.01
N ASN A 197 5.23 8.84 -6.95
CA ASN A 197 6.20 7.96 -7.64
C ASN A 197 5.62 6.67 -8.24
N PHE A 198 5.92 6.50 -9.54
CA PHE A 198 5.70 5.37 -10.45
C PHE A 198 4.28 4.79 -10.61
N PHE A 199 3.46 4.72 -9.56
CA PHE A 199 2.12 4.14 -9.59
C PHE A 199 1.19 4.95 -8.69
N PRO A 200 0.26 5.76 -9.24
CA PRO A 200 -0.54 6.62 -8.39
C PRO A 200 -1.57 5.73 -7.67
N PRO A 201 -1.62 5.72 -6.32
CA PRO A 201 -2.56 4.87 -5.57
C PRO A 201 -4.02 5.16 -5.93
N ASN A 202 -4.27 6.38 -6.43
CA ASN A 202 -5.55 6.80 -6.94
C ASN A 202 -6.04 5.99 -8.15
N LEU A 203 -5.19 5.19 -8.81
CA LEU A 203 -5.56 4.32 -9.93
C LEU A 203 -6.73 3.42 -9.53
N LEU A 204 -6.61 2.72 -8.40
CA LEU A 204 -7.67 1.83 -7.92
C LEU A 204 -8.91 2.60 -7.46
N THR A 205 -8.77 3.82 -6.92
CA THR A 205 -9.93 4.66 -6.60
C THR A 205 -10.65 5.22 -7.83
N MET A 206 -9.94 5.41 -8.95
CA MET A 206 -10.58 5.80 -10.22
C MET A 206 -11.32 4.64 -10.86
N ILE A 207 -10.75 3.42 -10.80
CA ILE A 207 -11.47 2.21 -11.19
C ILE A 207 -12.67 1.98 -10.26
N GLU A 208 -12.52 2.21 -8.95
CA GLU A 208 -13.61 2.17 -7.98
C GLU A 208 -14.73 3.14 -8.35
N ALA A 209 -14.41 4.39 -8.70
CA ALA A 209 -15.40 5.40 -9.05
C ALA A 209 -16.24 5.01 -10.28
N GLU A 210 -15.64 4.34 -11.26
CA GLU A 210 -16.30 3.89 -12.49
C GLU A 210 -17.06 2.57 -12.32
N LYS A 211 -16.49 1.59 -11.60
CA LYS A 211 -16.95 0.18 -11.59
C LYS A 211 -17.41 -0.34 -10.22
N GLY A 212 -17.21 0.45 -9.18
CA GLY A 212 -17.55 0.12 -7.80
C GLY A 212 -16.48 -0.71 -7.08
N VAL A 213 -16.50 -0.63 -5.75
CA VAL A 213 -15.51 -1.27 -4.87
C VAL A 213 -15.44 -2.80 -5.02
N ASN A 214 -16.58 -3.47 -5.19
CA ASN A 214 -16.62 -4.93 -5.37
C ASN A 214 -15.84 -5.37 -6.62
N TYR A 215 -15.94 -4.60 -7.71
CA TYR A 215 -15.16 -4.88 -8.92
C TYR A 215 -13.66 -4.82 -8.63
N VAL A 216 -13.22 -3.81 -7.89
CA VAL A 216 -11.80 -3.66 -7.54
C VAL A 216 -11.30 -4.83 -6.70
N PHE A 217 -12.08 -5.28 -5.71
CA PHE A 217 -11.74 -6.48 -4.92
C PHE A 217 -11.70 -7.77 -5.74
N ASP A 218 -12.57 -7.90 -6.74
CA ASP A 218 -12.52 -9.04 -7.65
C ASP A 218 -11.22 -9.09 -8.45
N LEU A 219 -10.60 -7.93 -8.76
CA LEU A 219 -9.32 -7.86 -9.48
C LEU A 219 -8.19 -8.57 -8.71
N PHE A 220 -8.07 -8.32 -7.42
CA PHE A 220 -6.97 -8.84 -6.61
C PHE A 220 -7.33 -10.05 -5.72
N ARG A 221 -8.58 -10.56 -5.82
CA ARG A 221 -8.99 -11.84 -5.22
C ARG A 221 -9.32 -12.91 -6.25
N ALA A 222 -10.43 -12.73 -6.96
CA ALA A 222 -10.92 -13.72 -7.91
C ALA A 222 -10.07 -13.78 -9.18
N LYS A 223 -9.52 -12.64 -9.60
CA LYS A 223 -8.62 -12.52 -10.75
C LYS A 223 -7.15 -12.43 -10.35
N ALA A 224 -6.79 -12.77 -9.11
CA ALA A 224 -5.39 -12.89 -8.72
C ALA A 224 -4.67 -13.88 -9.67
N GLY A 225 -3.61 -13.41 -10.34
CA GLY A 225 -2.89 -14.18 -11.36
C GLY A 225 -3.56 -14.19 -12.74
N ARG A 226 -4.52 -13.29 -12.98
CA ARG A 226 -5.09 -12.94 -14.30
C ARG A 226 -5.17 -11.43 -14.53
N TYR A 227 -4.81 -10.66 -13.51
CA TYR A 227 -4.79 -9.21 -13.50
C TYR A 227 -3.55 -8.78 -12.73
N CYS A 228 -2.87 -7.75 -13.24
CA CYS A 228 -1.68 -7.21 -12.64
C CYS A 228 -1.59 -5.69 -12.84
N LEU A 229 -0.47 -5.11 -12.41
CA LEU A 229 -0.22 -3.69 -12.54
C LEU A 229 -0.37 -3.18 -13.98
N ILE A 230 0.15 -3.93 -14.96
CA ILE A 230 0.06 -3.57 -16.38
C ILE A 230 -1.41 -3.49 -16.82
N ASP A 231 -2.24 -4.48 -16.45
CA ASP A 231 -3.67 -4.49 -16.77
C ASP A 231 -4.41 -3.32 -16.09
N ALA A 232 -4.00 -2.97 -14.88
CA ALA A 232 -4.53 -1.83 -14.13
C ALA A 232 -4.28 -0.50 -14.85
N PHE A 233 -3.10 -0.31 -15.45
CA PHE A 233 -2.83 0.85 -16.29
C PHE A 233 -3.67 0.91 -17.53
N GLU A 234 -3.76 -0.19 -18.27
CA GLU A 234 -4.52 -0.23 -19.52
C GLU A 234 -6.00 0.09 -19.27
N GLU A 235 -6.54 -0.42 -18.16
CA GLU A 235 -7.89 -0.12 -17.72
C GLU A 235 -8.05 1.35 -17.31
N TYR A 236 -7.12 1.89 -16.53
CA TYR A 236 -7.12 3.29 -16.13
C TYR A 236 -7.05 4.24 -17.32
N GLU A 237 -6.14 4.00 -18.28
CA GLU A 237 -6.06 4.79 -19.51
C GLU A 237 -7.36 4.73 -20.33
N SER A 238 -7.99 3.55 -20.39
CA SER A 238 -9.26 3.36 -21.09
C SER A 238 -10.40 4.17 -20.44
N ILE A 239 -10.44 4.25 -19.11
CA ILE A 239 -11.36 5.14 -18.38
C ILE A 239 -11.07 6.60 -18.76
N GLY A 240 -9.80 7.03 -18.68
CA GLY A 240 -9.42 8.40 -19.03
C GLY A 240 -9.80 8.80 -20.46
N LYS A 241 -9.58 7.91 -21.44
CA LYS A 241 -9.97 8.13 -22.85
C LYS A 241 -11.49 8.29 -23.01
N ARG A 242 -12.30 7.47 -22.32
CA ARG A 242 -13.77 7.58 -22.35
C ARG A 242 -14.27 8.87 -21.70
N SER A 243 -13.72 9.25 -20.55
CA SER A 243 -14.06 10.50 -19.89
C SER A 243 -13.74 11.72 -20.78
N ALA A 244 -12.53 11.77 -21.37
CA ALA A 244 -12.15 12.84 -22.29
C ALA A 244 -13.11 12.97 -23.49
N SER A 245 -13.53 11.85 -24.07
CA SER A 245 -14.50 11.86 -25.19
C SER A 245 -15.89 12.38 -24.82
N THR A 246 -16.25 12.35 -23.54
CA THR A 246 -17.54 12.85 -23.02
C THR A 246 -17.54 14.37 -22.85
N TYR A 247 -16.38 14.99 -22.63
CA TYR A 247 -16.22 16.44 -22.44
C TYR A 247 -15.83 17.21 -23.72
N THR A 248 -15.55 16.51 -24.83
CA THR A 248 -15.26 17.11 -26.13
C THR A 248 -16.50 17.24 -27.04
N VAL A 249 -17.68 17.44 -26.46
CA VAL A 249 -18.95 17.68 -27.19
C VAL A 249 -19.30 19.16 -27.16
#